data_AF-A0A085FPB1-F1
#
_entry.id   AF-A0A085FPB1-F1
#
_cell.length_a   1.000
_cell.length_b   1.000
_cell.length_c   1.000
_cell.angle_alpha   90.00
_cell.angle_beta   90.00
_cell.angle_gamma   90.00
#
_symmetry.space_group_name_H-M   'P 1'
#
loop_
_entity.id
_entity.type
_entity.pdbx_description
1 polymer ?
#
loop_
_entity_poly.entity_id
_entity_poly.type
_entity_poly.pdbx_seq_one_letter_code
_entity_poly.pdbx_strand_id
1 'polypeptide(L)'
;MDMPKAELDLDSEPWVVSRRRTIDKQTMIDIMLFVEFQARRTEMLERAGFTDDFCSSDKMFDYVLDALGAPANGEQLIQNGVTRYFSREWFYQLFYSDYILQKGENGLSVAEVLKQIVQELASDLSAHCHAEHRGFPVQRIVR
;
A
#
# COMPACT_ATOMS: atom_id res chain seq x y z
N MET A 1 -0.64 39.60 16.30
CA MET A 1 0.31 38.49 16.54
C MET A 1 -0.21 37.33 15.73
N ASP A 2 0.34 37.14 14.53
CA ASP A 2 0.11 35.93 13.76
C ASP A 2 0.89 34.81 14.47
N MET A 3 0.19 33.78 14.95
CA MET A 3 0.88 32.55 15.33
C MET A 3 1.31 31.86 14.02
N PRO A 4 2.57 31.44 13.88
CA PRO A 4 2.93 30.57 12.77
C PRO A 4 2.05 29.32 12.87
N LYS A 5 1.28 29.02 11.81
CA LYS A 5 0.66 27.70 11.67
C LYS A 5 1.82 26.71 11.67
N ALA A 6 2.00 25.97 12.75
CA ALA A 6 2.81 24.78 12.70
C ALA A 6 2.16 23.88 11.63
N GLU A 7 2.81 23.75 10.48
CA GLU A 7 2.47 22.68 9.55
C GLU A 7 2.65 21.38 10.34
N LEU A 8 1.54 20.67 10.58
CA LEU A 8 1.60 19.32 11.09
C LEU A 8 2.33 18.50 10.03
N ASP A 9 3.58 18.13 10.33
CA ASP A 9 4.33 17.18 9.53
C ASP A 9 3.76 15.77 9.77
N LEU A 10 2.67 15.47 9.06
CA LEU A 10 2.02 14.17 9.12
C LEU A 10 2.91 13.07 8.55
N ASP A 11 3.90 13.39 7.71
CA ASP A 11 4.75 12.40 7.03
C ASP A 11 5.75 11.73 7.97
N SER A 12 6.09 12.38 9.09
CA SER A 12 6.92 11.79 10.14
C SER A 12 6.13 11.03 11.21
N GLU A 13 4.79 11.05 11.12
CA GLU A 13 3.95 10.39 12.11
C GLU A 13 4.16 8.87 12.09
N PRO A 14 4.20 8.21 13.26
CA PRO A 14 4.49 6.79 13.33
C PRO A 14 3.48 5.90 12.56
N TRP A 15 2.28 6.39 12.29
CA TRP A 15 1.25 5.68 11.53
C TRP A 15 1.35 5.90 10.00
N VAL A 16 2.20 6.84 9.55
CA VAL A 16 2.47 7.11 8.12
C VAL A 16 3.72 6.40 7.61
N VAL A 17 4.70 6.20 8.51
CA VAL A 17 5.99 5.59 8.18
C VAL A 17 5.91 4.07 8.20
N SER A 18 6.43 3.44 7.14
CA SER A 18 6.57 1.99 7.05
C SER A 18 7.57 1.48 8.09
N ARG A 19 7.17 0.45 8.85
CA ARG A 19 8.00 -0.20 9.88
C ARG A 19 7.43 -1.55 10.23
N ARG A 20 8.30 -2.51 10.59
CA ARG A 20 7.87 -3.85 11.00
C ARG A 20 6.74 -3.81 12.03
N ARG A 21 5.69 -4.60 11.77
CA ARG A 21 4.54 -4.78 12.65
C ARG A 21 4.36 -6.23 13.03
N THR A 22 3.57 -6.47 14.06
CA THR A 22 3.08 -7.81 14.41
C THR A 22 1.59 -7.69 14.62
N ILE A 23 0.81 -8.29 13.72
CA ILE A 23 -0.63 -8.45 13.82
C ILE A 23 -0.97 -9.87 13.38
N ASP A 24 -2.04 -10.43 13.94
CA ASP A 24 -2.49 -11.76 13.56
C ASP A 24 -3.20 -11.75 12.19
N LYS A 25 -3.41 -12.95 11.65
CA LYS A 25 -4.01 -13.14 10.33
C LYS A 25 -5.44 -12.59 10.23
N GLN A 26 -6.24 -12.69 11.28
CA GLN A 26 -7.60 -12.19 11.25
C GLN A 26 -7.59 -10.66 11.20
N THR A 27 -6.76 -10.03 12.03
CA THR A 27 -6.58 -8.57 11.99
C THR A 27 -6.12 -8.09 10.60
N MET A 28 -5.22 -8.80 9.92
CA MET A 28 -4.83 -8.46 8.54
C MET A 28 -6.01 -8.53 7.57
N ILE A 29 -6.85 -9.56 7.66
CA ILE A 29 -8.05 -9.70 6.83
C ILE A 29 -9.03 -8.56 7.10
N ASP A 30 -9.25 -8.22 8.37
CA ASP A 30 -10.17 -7.16 8.77
C ASP A 30 -9.72 -5.79 8.27
N ILE A 31 -8.41 -5.50 8.34
CA ILE A 31 -7.83 -4.27 7.75
C ILE A 31 -8.05 -4.25 6.24
N MET A 32 -7.75 -5.33 5.53
CA MET A 32 -7.94 -5.41 4.07
C MET A 32 -9.41 -5.21 3.67
N LEU A 33 -10.35 -5.77 4.43
CA LEU A 33 -11.79 -5.56 4.24
C LEU A 33 -12.18 -4.09 4.51
N PHE A 34 -11.57 -3.45 5.50
CA PHE A 34 -11.79 -2.03 5.77
C PHE A 34 -11.25 -1.15 4.63
N VAL A 35 -10.07 -1.47 4.09
CA VAL A 35 -9.53 -0.75 2.91
C VAL A 35 -10.45 -0.92 1.71
N GLU A 36 -10.97 -2.13 1.47
CA GLU A 36 -11.96 -2.35 0.41
C GLU A 36 -13.23 -1.53 0.63
N PHE A 37 -13.75 -1.49 1.85
CA PHE A 37 -14.90 -0.65 2.19
C PHE A 37 -14.62 0.83 1.90
N GLN A 38 -13.44 1.34 2.26
CA GLN A 38 -13.06 2.72 1.97
C GLN A 38 -12.96 2.98 0.47
N ALA A 39 -12.35 2.07 -0.31
CA ALA A 39 -12.28 2.22 -1.77
C ALA A 39 -13.67 2.33 -2.41
N ARG A 40 -14.63 1.49 -2.00
CA ARG A 40 -16.02 1.56 -2.46
C ARG A 40 -16.72 2.84 -2.03
N ARG A 41 -16.50 3.26 -0.78
CA ARG A 41 -17.06 4.52 -0.25
C ARG A 41 -16.53 5.71 -1.05
N THR A 42 -15.24 5.77 -1.32
CA THR A 42 -14.61 6.83 -2.13
C THR A 42 -15.23 6.87 -3.53
N GLU A 43 -15.36 5.72 -4.20
CA GLU A 43 -16.03 5.66 -5.51
C GLU A 43 -17.47 6.21 -5.46
N MET A 44 -18.24 5.89 -4.42
CA MET A 44 -19.61 6.41 -4.26
C MET A 44 -19.63 7.93 -4.02
N LEU A 45 -18.67 8.45 -3.25
CA LEU A 45 -18.53 9.88 -2.99
C LEU A 45 -18.12 10.65 -4.25
N GLU A 46 -17.18 10.12 -5.03
CA GLU A 46 -16.76 10.68 -6.32
C GLU A 46 -17.91 10.75 -7.31
N ARG A 47 -18.71 9.68 -7.41
CA ARG A 47 -19.93 9.67 -8.24
C ARG A 47 -20.97 10.70 -7.78
N ALA A 48 -20.97 11.06 -6.50
CA ALA A 48 -21.81 12.11 -5.94
C ALA A 48 -21.21 13.52 -6.07
N GLY A 49 -20.02 13.67 -6.68
CA GLY A 49 -19.34 14.94 -6.92
C GLY A 49 -18.41 15.40 -5.79
N PHE A 50 -18.09 14.52 -4.82
CA PHE A 50 -17.13 14.80 -3.76
C PHE A 50 -15.77 14.19 -4.10
N THR A 51 -14.69 14.95 -3.92
CA THR A 51 -13.33 14.43 -4.04
C THR A 51 -12.78 14.16 -2.63
N ASP A 52 -12.24 12.97 -2.40
CA ASP A 52 -11.49 12.65 -1.19
C ASP A 52 -10.03 12.45 -1.58
N ASP A 53 -9.19 13.45 -1.29
CA ASP A 53 -7.75 13.41 -1.59
C ASP A 53 -6.94 12.60 -0.56
N PHE A 54 -7.57 12.03 0.48
CA PHE A 54 -6.85 11.34 1.55
C PHE A 54 -6.53 9.87 1.21
N CYS A 55 -5.25 9.59 1.00
CA CYS A 55 -4.68 8.24 0.77
C CYS A 55 -4.59 7.37 2.06
N SER A 56 -5.53 7.52 3.00
CA SER A 56 -5.51 6.78 4.28
C SER A 56 -5.63 5.26 4.09
N SER A 57 -6.31 4.84 3.02
CA SER A 57 -6.40 3.44 2.56
C SER A 57 -5.02 2.85 2.23
N ASP A 58 -4.15 3.61 1.57
CA ASP A 58 -2.83 3.14 1.16
C ASP A 58 -1.95 2.91 2.38
N LYS A 59 -2.05 3.78 3.40
CA LYS A 59 -1.33 3.61 4.66
C LYS A 59 -1.81 2.41 5.45
N MET A 60 -3.10 2.09 5.40
CA MET A 60 -3.63 0.86 5.99
C MET A 60 -3.18 -0.39 5.23
N PHE A 61 -3.06 -0.32 3.91
CA PHE A 61 -2.51 -1.43 3.13
C PHE A 61 -1.00 -1.61 3.38
N ASP A 62 -0.22 -0.52 3.42
CA ASP A 62 1.19 -0.53 3.83
C ASP A 62 1.38 -1.16 5.21
N TYR A 63 0.46 -0.92 6.15
CA TYR A 63 0.49 -1.54 7.48
C TYR A 63 0.39 -3.08 7.40
N VAL A 64 -0.41 -3.61 6.47
CA VAL A 64 -0.50 -5.06 6.24
C VAL A 64 0.78 -5.58 5.60
N LEU A 65 1.33 -4.88 4.61
CA LEU A 65 2.60 -5.25 3.97
C LEU A 65 3.76 -5.25 4.98
N ASP A 66 3.79 -4.27 5.88
CA ASP A 66 4.75 -4.18 6.97
C ASP A 66 4.66 -5.36 7.95
N ALA A 67 3.45 -5.84 8.23
CA ALA A 67 3.22 -7.00 9.09
C ALA A 67 3.64 -8.31 8.42
N LEU A 68 3.52 -8.39 7.09
CA LEU A 68 3.99 -9.51 6.28
C LEU A 68 5.50 -9.48 6.02
N GLY A 69 6.17 -8.40 6.42
CA GLY A 69 7.62 -8.24 6.28
C GLY A 69 8.08 -7.75 4.89
N ALA A 70 7.18 -7.14 4.11
CA ALA A 70 7.55 -6.50 2.86
C ALA A 70 8.53 -5.34 3.14
N PRO A 71 9.62 -5.20 2.35
CA PRO A 71 10.48 -4.03 2.43
C PRO A 71 9.70 -2.74 2.21
N ALA A 72 10.15 -1.64 2.80
CA ALA A 72 9.53 -0.34 2.58
C ALA A 72 9.67 0.09 1.11
N ASN A 73 8.71 0.86 0.61
CA ASN A 73 8.86 1.44 -0.73
C ASN A 73 10.08 2.38 -0.75
N GLY A 74 10.98 2.21 -1.72
CA GLY A 74 12.25 2.92 -1.79
C GLY A 74 13.35 2.33 -0.89
N GLU A 75 13.11 1.23 -0.17
CA GLU A 75 14.14 0.58 0.63
C GLU A 75 15.30 0.12 -0.24
N GLN A 76 16.52 0.46 0.19
CA GLN A 76 17.74 0.11 -0.52
C GLN A 76 18.11 -1.35 -0.27
N LEU A 77 18.18 -2.13 -1.35
CA LEU A 77 18.59 -3.54 -1.33
C LEU A 77 19.89 -3.71 -2.13
N ILE A 78 20.85 -4.43 -1.57
CA ILE A 78 22.10 -4.77 -2.26
C ILE A 78 21.94 -6.14 -2.90
N GLN A 79 21.91 -6.18 -4.24
CA GLN A 79 21.81 -7.41 -5.01
C GLN A 79 23.04 -7.54 -5.91
N ASN A 80 23.83 -8.60 -5.71
CA ASN A 80 25.07 -8.86 -6.46
C ASN A 80 26.05 -7.67 -6.47
N GLY A 81 26.16 -6.95 -5.35
CA GLY A 81 27.02 -5.77 -5.23
C GLY A 81 26.47 -4.49 -5.89
N VAL A 82 25.25 -4.55 -6.44
CA VAL A 82 24.56 -3.41 -7.04
C VAL A 82 23.45 -2.95 -6.11
N THR A 83 23.45 -1.66 -5.78
CA THR A 83 22.34 -1.00 -5.09
C THR A 83 21.10 -0.97 -5.99
N ARG A 84 19.98 -1.43 -5.45
CA ARG A 84 18.65 -1.28 -6.05
C ARG A 84 17.65 -0.79 -5.00
N TYR A 85 16.50 -0.32 -5.45
CA TYR A 85 15.44 0.21 -4.61
C TYR A 85 14.16 -0.60 -4.80
N PHE A 86 13.60 -1.10 -3.70
CA PHE A 86 12.38 -1.90 -3.71
C PHE A 86 11.15 -1.05 -4.01
N SER A 87 10.21 -1.59 -4.77
CA SER A 87 8.94 -0.96 -5.09
C SER A 87 7.78 -1.82 -4.59
N ARG A 88 6.82 -1.18 -3.93
CA ARG A 88 5.55 -1.83 -3.53
C ARG A 88 4.50 -1.84 -4.64
N GLU A 89 4.80 -1.28 -5.80
CA GLU A 89 3.90 -1.11 -6.95
C GLU A 89 3.14 -2.39 -7.31
N TRP A 90 3.83 -3.53 -7.37
CA TRP A 90 3.19 -4.81 -7.70
C TRP A 90 2.10 -5.20 -6.70
N PHE A 91 2.33 -4.97 -5.40
CA PHE A 91 1.36 -5.26 -4.35
C PHE A 91 0.15 -4.34 -4.44
N TYR A 92 0.38 -3.07 -4.78
CA TYR A 92 -0.69 -2.10 -5.04
C TYR A 92 -1.52 -2.49 -6.26
N GLN A 93 -0.88 -2.91 -7.35
CA GLN A 93 -1.58 -3.37 -8.56
C GLN A 93 -2.41 -4.63 -8.27
N LEU A 94 -1.83 -5.63 -7.59
CA LEU A 94 -2.56 -6.82 -7.19
C LEU A 94 -3.80 -6.48 -6.34
N PHE A 95 -3.68 -5.57 -5.38
CA PHE A 95 -4.77 -5.30 -4.46
C PHE A 95 -5.81 -4.33 -5.02
N TYR A 96 -5.39 -3.18 -5.53
CA TYR A 96 -6.33 -2.17 -6.03
C TYR A 96 -6.83 -2.51 -7.43
N SER A 97 -5.93 -2.81 -8.36
CA SER A 97 -6.30 -3.02 -9.76
C SER A 97 -6.90 -4.40 -10.00
N ASP A 98 -6.23 -5.45 -9.53
CA ASP A 98 -6.70 -6.81 -9.83
C ASP A 98 -7.80 -7.22 -8.85
N TYR A 99 -7.59 -7.04 -7.54
CA TYR A 99 -8.59 -7.46 -6.57
C TYR A 99 -9.79 -6.50 -6.46
N ILE A 100 -9.60 -5.22 -6.14
CA ILE A 100 -10.71 -4.29 -5.88
C ILE A 100 -11.49 -3.95 -7.15
N LEU A 101 -10.81 -3.57 -8.24
CA LEU A 101 -11.51 -3.12 -9.47
C LEU A 101 -12.15 -4.27 -10.26
N GLN A 102 -11.53 -5.45 -10.29
CA GLN A 102 -12.06 -6.62 -11.03
C GLN A 102 -12.84 -7.58 -10.11
N LYS A 103 -13.25 -7.11 -8.92
CA LYS A 103 -13.95 -7.93 -7.94
C LYS A 103 -15.28 -8.45 -8.51
N GLY A 104 -15.37 -9.77 -8.66
CA GLY A 104 -16.53 -10.46 -9.24
C GLY A 104 -16.21 -11.20 -10.54
N GLU A 105 -15.17 -10.79 -11.25
CA GLU A 105 -14.68 -11.48 -12.46
C GLU A 105 -13.60 -12.51 -12.12
N ASN A 106 -12.69 -12.17 -11.20
CA ASN A 106 -11.59 -13.05 -10.79
C ASN A 106 -11.92 -13.97 -9.60
N GLY A 107 -13.06 -13.75 -8.92
CA GLY A 107 -13.52 -14.56 -7.79
C GLY A 107 -12.61 -14.54 -6.56
N LEU A 108 -11.61 -13.64 -6.50
CA LEU A 108 -10.63 -13.62 -5.41
C LEU A 108 -11.27 -13.16 -4.10
N SER A 109 -10.89 -13.83 -3.01
CA SER A 109 -11.13 -13.40 -1.63
C SER A 109 -9.91 -12.67 -1.07
N VAL A 110 -10.11 -11.86 -0.02
CA VAL A 110 -9.00 -11.23 0.73
C VAL A 110 -7.95 -12.25 1.18
N ALA A 111 -8.38 -13.42 1.62
CA ALA A 111 -7.48 -14.47 2.07
C ALA A 111 -6.60 -15.02 0.94
N GLU A 112 -7.11 -15.08 -0.29
CA GLU A 112 -6.34 -15.49 -1.47
C GLU A 112 -5.37 -14.41 -1.91
N VAL A 113 -5.77 -13.13 -1.85
CA VAL A 113 -4.86 -12.01 -2.10
C VAL A 113 -3.70 -12.02 -1.11
N LEU A 114 -3.98 -12.15 0.20
CA LEU A 114 -2.93 -12.26 1.22
C LEU A 114 -2.01 -13.46 0.98
N LYS A 115 -2.56 -14.58 0.53
CA LYS A 115 -1.76 -15.76 0.18
C LYS A 115 -0.81 -15.46 -1.00
N GLN A 116 -1.28 -14.76 -2.03
CA GLN A 116 -0.44 -14.35 -3.16
C GLN A 116 0.67 -13.38 -2.73
N ILE A 117 0.35 -12.41 -1.87
CA ILE A 117 1.35 -11.50 -1.30
C ILE A 117 2.42 -12.28 -0.53
N VAL A 118 2.03 -13.22 0.34
CA VAL A 118 2.98 -14.06 1.09
C VAL A 118 3.85 -14.90 0.16
N GLN A 119 3.28 -15.46 -0.90
CA GLN A 119 4.02 -16.24 -1.89
C GLN A 119 5.04 -15.37 -2.64
N GLU A 120 4.65 -14.15 -3.02
CA GLU A 120 5.54 -13.20 -3.68
C GLU A 120 6.66 -12.74 -2.76
N LEU A 121 6.37 -12.47 -1.48
CA LEU A 121 7.37 -12.10 -0.49
C LEU A 121 8.38 -13.22 -0.19
N ALA A 122 7.98 -14.48 -0.39
CA ALA A 122 8.87 -15.63 -0.30
C ALA A 122 9.65 -15.91 -1.60
N SER A 123 9.35 -15.18 -2.68
CA SER A 123 9.98 -15.31 -4.00
C SER A 123 11.26 -14.45 -4.09
N ASP A 124 11.87 -14.40 -5.28
CA ASP A 124 12.93 -13.44 -5.55
C ASP A 124 12.34 -12.05 -5.83
N LEU A 125 12.46 -11.16 -4.83
CA LEU A 125 11.99 -9.78 -4.91
C LEU A 125 12.79 -8.90 -5.89
N SER A 126 13.82 -9.42 -6.58
CA SER A 126 14.61 -8.66 -7.57
C SER A 126 13.77 -8.09 -8.72
N ALA A 127 12.64 -8.71 -9.04
CA ALA A 127 11.69 -8.22 -10.05
C ALA A 127 11.01 -6.90 -9.64
N HIS A 128 10.91 -6.63 -8.34
CA HIS A 128 10.30 -5.43 -7.76
C HIS A 128 11.33 -4.34 -7.46
N CYS A 129 12.58 -4.54 -7.90
CA CYS A 129 13.69 -3.63 -7.63
C CYS A 129 14.04 -2.81 -8.88
N HIS A 130 14.34 -1.53 -8.66
CA HIS A 130 14.76 -0.60 -9.72
C HIS A 130 16.16 -0.03 -9.44
N ALA A 131 16.89 0.33 -10.50
CA ALA A 131 18.25 0.87 -10.39
C ALA A 131 18.30 2.30 -9.82
N GLU A 132 17.21 3.06 -9.98
CA GLU A 132 17.10 4.43 -9.50
C GLU A 132 16.18 4.49 -8.29
N HIS A 133 16.48 5.39 -7.33
CA HIS A 133 15.53 5.74 -6.30
C HIS A 133 14.42 6.55 -6.95
N ARG A 134 13.44 5.82 -7.44
CA ARG A 134 12.20 6.33 -7.98
C ARG A 134 11.42 6.91 -6.79
N GLY A 135 11.67 8.19 -6.48
CA GLY A 135 10.78 9.00 -5.66
C GLY A 135 9.48 9.16 -6.44
N PHE A 136 8.62 8.15 -6.41
CA PHE A 136 7.35 8.23 -7.09
C PHE A 136 6.36 8.80 -6.08
N PRO A 137 5.62 9.86 -6.44
CA PRO A 137 4.41 10.17 -5.71
C PRO A 137 3.58 8.89 -5.76
N VAL A 138 2.96 8.53 -4.64
CA VAL A 138 1.82 7.60 -4.64
C VAL A 138 1.00 7.97 -5.86
N GLN A 139 1.05 7.15 -6.92
CA GLN A 139 0.29 7.46 -8.10
C GLN A 139 -1.13 7.38 -7.62
N ARG A 140 -1.74 8.56 -7.42
CA ARG A 140 -3.17 8.70 -7.25
C ARG A 140 -3.77 7.75 -8.28
N ILE A 141 -4.56 6.79 -7.81
CA ILE A 141 -5.51 6.12 -8.69
C ILE A 141 -6.54 7.20 -9.04
N VAL A 142 -6.14 8.15 -9.90
CA VAL A 142 -7.04 9.07 -10.57
C VAL A 142 -7.65 8.21 -11.66
N ARG A 143 -8.94 7.90 -11.49
CA ARG A 143 -9.77 7.55 -12.64
C ARG A 143 -10.03 8.79 -13.47
#